data_AF-A0A231V896-F1
#
_entry.id   AF-A0A231V896-F1
#
_cell.length_a   1.000
_cell.length_b   1.000
_cell.length_c   1.000
_cell.angle_alpha   90.00
_cell.angle_beta   90.00
_cell.angle_gamma   90.00
#
_symmetry.space_group_name_H-M   'P 1'
#
loop_
_entity.id
_entity.type
_entity.pdbx_description
1 polymer ?
#
loop_
_entity_poly.entity_id
_entity_poly.type
_entity_poly.pdbx_seq_one_letter_code
_entity_poly.pdbx_strand_id
1 'polypeptide(L)'
;SWANTGLKFVLHWGLIVPGYNNDYKLNEDINSISFYNMTANMIKRSLPNKSQIVDDNYQYLQKYIVNKPISKEDAAEILLTYAGFRDEISGNSGKLFNLAHEKGLISDAAYNKMKNIEYVKWSDAYDMMLSLYNHLNSF
;
A
#
# COMPACT_ATOMS: atom_id res chain seq x y z
N SER A 1 13.65 4.82 13.12
CA SER A 1 12.37 4.11 12.94
C SER A 1 12.37 3.46 11.56
N TRP A 2 11.94 2.21 11.43
CA TRP A 2 11.92 1.44 10.17
C TRP A 2 11.03 2.11 9.10
N ALA A 3 9.91 2.71 9.52
CA ALA A 3 9.02 3.48 8.64
C ALA A 3 9.57 4.85 8.22
N ASN A 4 10.77 5.27 8.66
CA ASN A 4 11.27 6.63 8.39
C ASN A 4 11.60 6.84 6.90
N THR A 5 12.10 5.81 6.21
CA THR A 5 12.37 5.88 4.77
C THR A 5 11.07 5.96 3.99
N GLY A 6 10.08 5.12 4.34
CA GLY A 6 8.73 5.20 3.78
C GLY A 6 8.07 6.56 4.05
N LEU A 7 8.21 7.10 5.26
CA LEU A 7 7.67 8.42 5.62
C LEU A 7 8.27 9.53 4.74
N LYS A 8 9.60 9.55 4.57
CA LYS A 8 10.27 10.51 3.67
C LYS A 8 9.77 10.38 2.24
N PHE A 9 9.57 9.15 1.77
CA PHE A 9 9.06 8.87 0.43
C PHE A 9 7.63 9.42 0.24
N VAL A 10 6.71 9.10 1.16
CA VAL A 10 5.32 9.57 1.03
C VAL A 10 5.20 11.09 1.16
N LEU A 11 6.08 11.73 1.94
CA LEU A 11 6.16 13.19 2.03
C LEU A 11 6.74 13.82 0.76
N HIS A 12 7.80 13.23 0.19
CA HIS A 12 8.43 13.72 -1.03
C HIS A 12 7.43 13.80 -2.19
N TRP A 13 6.56 12.80 -2.33
CA TRP A 13 5.53 12.75 -3.37
C TRP A 13 4.18 13.36 -2.95
N GLY A 14 4.12 13.98 -1.77
CA GLY A 14 2.92 14.66 -1.26
C GLY A 14 1.72 13.73 -1.06
N LEU A 15 1.95 12.45 -0.77
CA LEU A 15 0.90 11.43 -0.66
C LEU A 15 0.10 11.56 0.64
N ILE A 16 0.66 12.24 1.63
CA ILE A 16 0.01 12.60 2.89
C ILE A 16 0.23 14.08 3.19
N VAL A 17 -0.69 14.66 3.97
CA VAL A 17 -0.55 16.01 4.52
C VAL A 17 -0.79 15.91 6.03
N PRO A 18 0.25 16.09 6.88
CA PRO A 18 0.16 15.85 8.33
C PRO A 18 -0.52 17.00 9.12
N GLY A 19 -1.04 18.01 8.41
CA GLY A 19 -1.67 19.18 9.01
C GLY A 19 -0.72 20.06 9.82
N TYR A 20 -1.27 21.06 10.52
CA TYR A 20 -0.48 22.05 11.28
C TYR A 20 0.32 21.45 12.44
N ASN A 21 -0.13 20.34 13.01
CA ASN A 21 0.52 19.70 14.16
C ASN A 21 1.62 18.71 13.78
N ASN A 22 1.89 18.52 12.48
CA ASN A 22 2.79 17.48 11.97
C ASN A 22 2.41 16.08 12.49
N ASP A 23 1.11 15.77 12.54
CA ASP A 23 0.63 14.47 12.97
C ASP A 23 0.64 13.48 11.80
N TYR A 24 1.62 12.58 11.83
CA TYR A 24 1.80 11.53 10.82
C TYR A 24 1.04 10.24 11.15
N LYS A 25 0.28 10.21 12.26
CA LYS A 25 -0.64 9.11 12.61
C LYS A 25 0.00 7.71 12.64
N LEU A 26 1.31 7.63 12.89
CA LEU A 26 2.13 6.44 12.64
C LEU A 26 1.59 5.15 13.29
N ASN A 27 0.92 5.28 14.44
CA ASN A 27 0.41 4.17 15.24
C ASN A 27 -1.10 3.92 15.09
N GLU A 28 -1.79 4.77 14.33
CA GLU A 28 -3.23 4.64 14.05
C GLU A 28 -3.45 3.71 12.85
N ASP A 29 -4.59 3.03 12.87
CA ASP A 29 -5.03 2.21 11.74
C ASP A 29 -5.41 3.13 10.57
N ILE A 30 -4.96 2.76 9.37
CA ILE A 30 -5.29 3.48 8.16
C ILE A 30 -6.64 3.00 7.61
N ASN A 31 -7.48 3.93 7.18
CA ASN A 31 -8.73 3.59 6.51
C ASN A 31 -8.48 3.08 5.09
N SER A 32 -9.31 2.15 4.61
CA SER A 32 -9.22 1.53 3.29
C SER A 32 -9.21 2.55 2.15
N ILE A 33 -10.10 3.55 2.21
CA ILE A 33 -10.10 4.66 1.24
C ILE A 33 -8.78 5.45 1.24
N SER A 34 -8.19 5.70 2.41
CA SER A 34 -6.92 6.42 2.53
C SER A 34 -5.77 5.60 1.97
N PHE A 35 -5.73 4.30 2.26
CA PHE A 35 -4.74 3.38 1.71
C PHE A 35 -4.86 3.31 0.18
N TYR A 36 -6.05 3.04 -0.36
CA TYR A 36 -6.32 2.99 -1.79
C TYR A 36 -5.88 4.29 -2.50
N ASN A 37 -6.29 5.45 -1.98
CA ASN A 37 -5.95 6.74 -2.56
C ASN A 37 -4.45 7.02 -2.48
N MET A 38 -3.79 6.63 -1.39
CA MET A 38 -2.35 6.78 -1.25
C MET A 38 -1.61 5.95 -2.29
N THR A 39 -2.03 4.69 -2.50
CA THR A 39 -1.44 3.80 -3.52
C THR A 39 -1.66 4.31 -4.94
N ALA A 40 -2.89 4.72 -5.27
CA ALA A 40 -3.22 5.26 -6.59
C ALA A 40 -2.46 6.57 -6.87
N ASN A 41 -2.41 7.48 -5.89
CA ASN A 41 -1.66 8.73 -6.03
C ASN A 41 -0.15 8.52 -6.06
N MET A 42 0.38 7.50 -5.37
CA MET A 42 1.77 7.12 -5.48
C MET A 42 2.10 6.85 -6.96
N ILE A 43 1.37 5.92 -7.60
CA ILE A 43 1.60 5.57 -9.01
C ILE A 43 1.47 6.81 -9.90
N LYS A 44 0.37 7.56 -9.77
CA LYS A 44 0.08 8.73 -10.64
C LYS A 44 1.14 9.83 -10.53
N ARG A 45 1.74 10.03 -9.35
CA ARG A 45 2.67 11.13 -9.10
C ARG A 45 4.14 10.76 -9.26
N SER A 46 4.53 9.57 -8.80
CA SER A 46 5.93 9.14 -8.84
C SER A 46 6.29 8.36 -10.11
N LEU A 47 5.30 7.77 -10.79
CA LEU A 47 5.47 6.94 -12.00
C LEU A 47 4.45 7.35 -13.08
N PRO A 48 4.49 8.59 -13.60
CA PRO A 48 3.46 9.12 -14.50
C PRO A 48 3.31 8.30 -15.80
N ASN A 49 4.39 7.70 -16.29
CA ASN A 49 4.38 6.79 -17.44
C ASN A 49 3.63 5.47 -17.19
N LYS A 50 3.34 5.13 -15.93
CA LYS A 50 2.58 3.93 -15.52
C LYS A 50 1.20 4.28 -14.96
N SER A 51 0.78 5.55 -15.04
CA SER A 51 -0.49 6.03 -14.49
C SER A 51 -1.72 5.29 -15.01
N GLN A 52 -1.69 4.79 -16.25
CA GLN A 52 -2.76 4.00 -16.86
C GLN A 52 -3.12 2.74 -16.05
N ILE A 53 -2.16 2.13 -15.33
CA ILE A 53 -2.39 0.97 -14.46
C ILE A 53 -3.47 1.25 -13.41
N VAL A 54 -3.58 2.49 -12.95
CA VAL A 54 -4.60 2.88 -11.96
C VAL A 54 -5.99 2.80 -12.56
N ASP A 55 -6.15 3.32 -13.77
CA ASP A 55 -7.46 3.40 -14.42
C ASP A 55 -7.90 2.01 -14.91
N ASP A 56 -6.97 1.20 -15.43
CA ASP A 56 -7.21 -0.18 -15.87
C ASP A 56 -7.67 -1.10 -14.73
N ASN A 57 -7.26 -0.81 -13.49
CA ASN A 57 -7.60 -1.60 -12.32
C ASN A 57 -8.71 -1.01 -11.44
N TYR A 58 -9.26 0.16 -11.78
CA TYR A 58 -10.27 0.86 -10.98
C TYR A 58 -11.48 -0.02 -10.65
N GLN A 59 -12.01 -0.73 -11.65
CA GLN A 59 -13.21 -1.56 -11.48
C GLN A 59 -13.04 -2.68 -10.44
N TYR A 60 -11.82 -3.18 -10.24
CA TYR A 60 -11.51 -4.23 -9.28
C TYR A 60 -11.28 -3.69 -7.88
N LEU A 61 -10.78 -2.46 -7.77
CA LEU A 61 -10.33 -1.88 -6.51
C LEU A 61 -11.30 -0.86 -5.91
N GLN A 62 -12.30 -0.38 -6.65
CA GLN A 62 -13.29 0.58 -6.15
C GLN A 62 -14.04 0.11 -4.89
N LYS A 63 -14.12 -1.21 -4.64
CA LYS A 63 -14.67 -1.80 -3.41
C LYS A 63 -13.93 -1.38 -2.13
N TYR A 64 -12.69 -0.91 -2.25
CA TYR A 64 -11.87 -0.43 -1.14
C TYR A 64 -12.03 1.07 -0.86
N ILE A 65 -12.86 1.77 -1.63
CA ILE A 65 -13.18 3.19 -1.40
C ILE A 65 -14.27 3.26 -0.30
N VAL A 66 -13.89 2.83 0.90
CA VAL A 66 -14.77 2.74 2.07
C VAL A 66 -14.06 3.27 3.33
N ASN A 67 -14.83 3.92 4.21
CA ASN A 67 -14.32 4.54 5.42
C ASN A 67 -14.32 3.58 6.61
N LYS A 68 -13.46 2.55 6.53
CA LYS A 68 -13.19 1.59 7.62
C LYS A 68 -11.70 1.23 7.66
N PRO A 69 -11.15 0.76 8.79
CA PRO A 69 -9.78 0.22 8.84
C PRO A 69 -9.56 -0.85 7.77
N ILE A 70 -8.39 -0.85 7.14
CA ILE A 70 -8.03 -1.84 6.13
C ILE A 70 -7.32 -3.03 6.76
N SER A 71 -7.74 -4.25 6.39
CA SER A 71 -7.04 -5.47 6.81
C SER A 71 -5.75 -5.66 6.02
N LYS A 72 -4.80 -6.43 6.54
CA LYS A 72 -3.56 -6.77 5.83
C LYS A 72 -3.78 -7.55 4.54
N GLU A 73 -4.84 -8.37 4.49
CA GLU A 73 -5.20 -9.13 3.29
C GLU A 73 -5.78 -8.20 2.21
N ASP A 74 -6.66 -7.27 2.58
CA ASP A 74 -7.20 -6.27 1.66
C ASP A 74 -6.12 -5.33 1.12
N ALA A 75 -5.20 -4.89 2.00
CA ALA A 75 -4.06 -4.09 1.58
C ALA A 75 -3.17 -4.86 0.61
N ALA A 76 -2.89 -6.13 0.88
CA ALA A 76 -2.13 -6.99 -0.01
C ALA A 76 -2.83 -7.19 -1.37
N GLU A 77 -4.16 -7.34 -1.40
CA GLU A 77 -4.93 -7.43 -2.65
C GLU A 77 -4.75 -6.19 -3.52
N ILE A 78 -4.80 -4.99 -2.92
CA ILE A 78 -4.54 -3.72 -3.63
C ILE A 78 -3.13 -3.69 -4.21
N LEU A 79 -2.11 -4.05 -3.40
CA LEU A 79 -0.71 -4.06 -3.84
C LEU A 79 -0.49 -5.05 -4.99
N LEU A 80 -0.95 -6.29 -4.85
CA LEU A 80 -0.83 -7.35 -5.85
C LEU A 80 -1.53 -6.98 -7.15
N THR A 81 -2.71 -6.36 -7.05
CA THR A 81 -3.47 -5.92 -8.23
C THR A 81 -2.67 -4.88 -9.02
N TYR A 82 -2.15 -3.84 -8.37
CA TYR A 82 -1.35 -2.83 -9.06
C TYR A 82 0.02 -3.34 -9.53
N ALA A 83 0.58 -4.35 -8.87
CA ALA A 83 1.82 -5.01 -9.30
C ALA A 83 1.62 -6.00 -10.46
N GLY A 84 0.38 -6.22 -10.92
CA GLY A 84 0.08 -7.10 -12.06
C GLY A 84 -0.09 -8.58 -11.70
N PHE A 85 -0.19 -8.93 -10.41
CA PHE A 85 -0.36 -10.31 -9.93
C PHE A 85 -1.83 -10.70 -9.70
N ARG A 86 -2.76 -10.08 -10.43
CA ARG A 86 -4.21 -10.29 -10.22
C ARG A 86 -4.63 -11.75 -10.40
N ASP A 87 -4.02 -12.45 -11.36
CA ASP A 87 -4.33 -13.86 -11.65
C ASP A 87 -3.94 -14.80 -10.50
N GLU A 88 -3.00 -14.39 -9.64
CA GLU A 88 -2.54 -15.18 -8.49
C GLU A 88 -3.42 -15.01 -7.24
N ILE A 89 -4.31 -13.99 -7.21
CA ILE A 89 -5.13 -13.67 -6.03
C ILE A 89 -6.13 -14.78 -5.69
N SER A 90 -6.81 -15.33 -6.71
CA SER A 90 -7.87 -16.33 -6.51
C SER A 90 -7.38 -17.63 -5.87
N GLY A 91 -6.16 -18.05 -6.21
CA GLY A 91 -5.50 -19.24 -5.65
C GLY A 91 -4.90 -19.05 -4.26
N ASN A 92 -4.85 -17.81 -3.75
CA ASN A 92 -4.16 -17.44 -2.51
C ASN A 92 -5.08 -16.75 -1.49
N SER A 93 -6.38 -17.03 -1.54
CA SER A 93 -7.34 -16.50 -0.56
C SER A 93 -6.91 -16.81 0.89
N GLY A 94 -6.87 -15.78 1.74
CA GLY A 94 -6.39 -15.86 3.12
C GLY A 94 -4.87 -15.96 3.28
N LYS A 95 -4.11 -15.81 2.19
CA LYS A 95 -2.64 -15.83 2.15
C LYS A 95 -2.07 -14.67 1.32
N LEU A 96 -2.87 -13.66 1.01
CA LEU A 96 -2.45 -12.56 0.14
C LEU A 96 -1.33 -11.75 0.79
N PHE A 97 -1.34 -11.60 2.11
CA PHE A 97 -0.26 -10.93 2.83
C PHE A 97 1.09 -11.64 2.65
N ASN A 98 1.09 -12.99 2.70
CA ASN A 98 2.29 -13.79 2.46
C ASN A 98 2.73 -13.69 1.00
N LEU A 99 1.78 -13.79 0.06
CA LEU A 99 2.08 -13.65 -1.37
C LEU A 99 2.67 -12.27 -1.68
N ALA A 100 2.12 -11.19 -1.12
CA ALA A 100 2.64 -9.85 -1.32
C ALA A 100 4.05 -9.68 -0.74
N HIS A 101 4.36 -10.34 0.38
CA HIS A 101 5.74 -10.43 0.90
C HIS A 101 6.67 -11.18 -0.05
N GLU A 102 6.27 -12.37 -0.53
CA GLU A 102 7.05 -13.17 -1.49
C GLU A 102 7.33 -12.42 -2.80
N LYS A 103 6.40 -11.56 -3.25
CA LYS A 103 6.56 -10.71 -4.44
C LYS A 103 7.34 -9.41 -4.18
N GLY A 104 7.81 -9.19 -2.95
CA GLY A 104 8.57 -8.00 -2.56
C GLY A 104 7.75 -6.72 -2.44
N LEU A 105 6.42 -6.83 -2.31
CA LEU A 105 5.50 -5.69 -2.15
C LEU A 105 5.33 -5.29 -0.67
N ILE A 106 5.80 -6.14 0.25
CA ILE A 106 5.86 -5.91 1.68
C ILE A 106 7.29 -6.25 2.12
N SER A 107 7.96 -5.32 2.82
CA SER A 107 9.32 -5.57 3.30
C SER A 107 9.37 -6.64 4.40
N ASP A 108 10.52 -7.29 4.59
CA ASP A 108 10.71 -8.24 5.70
C ASP A 108 10.43 -7.61 7.07
N ALA A 109 10.73 -6.32 7.23
CA ALA A 109 10.50 -5.59 8.47
C ALA A 109 9.00 -5.40 8.72
N ALA A 110 8.25 -4.95 7.71
CA ALA A 110 6.80 -4.81 7.80
C ALA A 110 6.12 -6.18 8.00
N TYR A 111 6.54 -7.19 7.25
CA TYR A 111 6.03 -8.56 7.36
C TYR A 111 6.13 -9.11 8.78
N ASN A 112 7.33 -9.05 9.37
CA ASN A 112 7.57 -9.57 10.71
C ASN A 112 6.77 -8.86 11.80
N LYS A 113 6.48 -7.57 11.61
CA LYS A 113 5.69 -6.77 12.55
C LYS A 113 4.19 -7.04 12.42
N MET A 114 3.71 -7.22 11.20
CA MET A 114 2.29 -7.31 10.90
C MET A 114 1.77 -8.75 10.82
N LYS A 115 2.62 -9.77 10.81
CA LYS A 115 2.20 -11.18 10.68
C LYS A 115 1.12 -11.59 11.69
N ASN A 116 1.14 -11.01 12.89
CA ASN A 116 0.17 -11.26 13.96
C ASN A 116 -0.85 -10.12 14.19
N ILE A 117 -0.88 -9.12 13.30
CA ILE A 117 -1.80 -7.99 13.34
C ILE A 117 -2.84 -8.17 12.23
N GLU A 118 -4.06 -7.69 12.46
CA GLU A 118 -5.14 -7.72 11.47
C GLU A 118 -5.15 -6.46 10.59
N TYR A 119 -5.12 -5.28 11.22
CA TYR A 119 -5.25 -3.99 10.56
C TYR A 119 -3.91 -3.33 10.28
N VAL A 120 -3.86 -2.59 9.16
CA VAL A 120 -2.68 -1.87 8.71
C VAL A 120 -2.61 -0.51 9.41
N LYS A 121 -1.43 -0.14 9.93
CA LYS A 121 -1.19 1.21 10.46
C LYS A 121 -0.61 2.12 9.39
N TRP A 122 -0.69 3.43 9.61
CA TRP A 122 -0.06 4.40 8.71
C TRP A 122 1.43 4.15 8.48
N SER A 123 2.16 3.78 9.54
CA SER A 123 3.59 3.46 9.41
C SER A 123 3.87 2.26 8.51
N ASP A 124 3.00 1.25 8.55
CA ASP A 124 3.06 0.07 7.66
C ASP A 124 2.77 0.47 6.21
N ALA A 125 1.72 1.27 6.02
CA ALA A 125 1.32 1.73 4.70
C ALA A 125 2.43 2.56 4.01
N TYR A 126 3.18 3.37 4.75
CA TYR A 126 4.30 4.15 4.20
C TYR A 126 5.43 3.27 3.67
N ASP A 127 5.73 2.17 4.36
CA ASP A 127 6.70 1.18 3.90
C ASP A 127 6.21 0.42 2.67
N MET A 128 4.92 0.05 2.66
CA MET A 128 4.29 -0.60 1.50
C MET A 128 4.28 0.29 0.26
N MET A 129 4.07 1.61 0.40
CA MET A 129 4.13 2.53 -0.74
C MET A 129 5.51 2.56 -1.38
N LEU A 130 6.55 2.58 -0.55
CA LEU A 130 7.94 2.54 -1.02
C LEU A 130 8.25 1.18 -1.68
N SER A 131 7.78 0.08 -1.10
CA SER A 131 7.99 -1.27 -1.64
C SER A 131 7.33 -1.44 -3.01
N LEU A 132 6.06 -1.05 -3.16
CA LEU A 132 5.36 -1.07 -4.44
C LEU A 132 6.02 -0.13 -5.47
N TYR A 133 6.44 1.06 -5.06
CA TYR A 133 7.17 1.97 -5.95
C TYR A 133 8.45 1.32 -6.49
N ASN A 134 9.27 0.73 -5.62
CA ASN A 134 10.52 0.08 -6.02
C ASN A 134 10.26 -1.09 -6.97
N HIS A 135 9.22 -1.89 -6.69
CA HIS A 135 8.79 -2.96 -7.56
C HIS A 135 8.43 -2.43 -8.96
N LEU A 136 7.52 -1.45 -9.04
CA LEU A 136 7.05 -0.91 -10.32
C LEU A 136 8.11 -0.12 -11.09
N ASN A 137 9.08 0.48 -10.40
CA ASN A 137 10.17 1.25 -11.01
C ASN A 137 11.33 0.38 -11.51
N SER A 138 11.37 -0.90 -11.11
CA SER A 138 12.39 -1.85 -11.57
C SER A 138 12.01 -2.55 -12.90
N PHE A 139 10.80 -2.31 -13.39
CA PHE A 139 10.23 -2.79 -14.65
C PHE A 139 9.71 -1.61 -15.47
#